data_AF-A0A531M599-F1
#
_entry.id   AF-A0A531M599-F1
#
_cell.length_a   1.000
_cell.length_b   1.000
_cell.length_c   1.000
_cell.angle_alpha   90.00
_cell.angle_beta   90.00
_cell.angle_gamma   90.00
#
_symmetry.space_group_name_H-M   'P 1'
#
loop_
_entity.id
_entity.type
_entity.pdbx_description
1 polymer ?
#
loop_
_entity_poly.entity_id
_entity_poly.type
_entity_poly.pdbx_seq_one_letter_code
_entity_poly.pdbx_strand_id
1 'polypeptide(L)'
;LVLQGMSLKPLLRILNFERDTTIDREVAEARVAVMQAALDVLNHKTSAAAAVVREQYEAQRRIAEDPEDAQAATEYDRLRLYAIKRQRDALEELRRNGTIGDEAYHRLEEEIDWSELAASPAGRFQPLTT
;
A
#
# COMPACT_ATOMS: atom_id res chain seq x y z
N LEU A 1 34.41 29.54 32.96
CA LEU A 1 33.74 28.22 33.00
C LEU A 1 32.38 28.39 32.35
N VAL A 2 32.27 28.03 31.08
CA VAL A 2 31.04 28.17 30.30
C VAL A 2 30.12 27.02 30.69
N LEU A 3 28.89 27.32 31.11
CA LEU A 3 27.79 26.36 31.26
C LEU A 3 27.43 25.80 29.87
N GLN A 4 28.27 24.90 29.39
CA GLN A 4 28.16 24.26 28.09
C GLN A 4 27.16 23.11 28.22
N GLY A 5 26.01 23.25 27.56
CA GLY A 5 25.20 22.09 27.15
C GLY A 5 24.19 21.56 28.15
N MET A 6 23.33 22.40 28.74
CA MET A 6 21.98 21.90 29.07
C MET A 6 21.27 21.64 27.74
N SER A 7 21.40 20.39 27.31
CA SER A 7 21.04 19.94 25.97
C SER A 7 19.58 20.26 25.62
N LEU A 8 19.33 20.46 24.32
CA LEU A 8 18.00 20.61 23.73
C LEU A 8 17.09 19.39 24.03
N LYS A 9 17.71 18.24 24.34
CA LYS A 9 17.09 16.92 24.56
C LYS A 9 16.11 16.85 25.75
N PRO A 10 16.45 17.30 26.97
CA PRO A 10 15.51 17.42 28.08
C PRO A 10 14.40 18.43 27.80
N LEU A 11 14.66 19.54 27.10
CA LEU A 11 13.60 20.49 26.72
C LEU A 11 12.57 19.85 25.78
N LEU A 12 13.01 19.11 24.76
CA LEU A 12 12.12 18.38 23.84
C LEU A 12 11.36 17.21 24.51
N ARG A 13 11.87 16.68 25.63
CA ARG A 13 11.14 15.69 26.45
C ARG A 13 10.08 16.30 27.35
N ILE A 14 10.28 17.56 27.78
CA ILE A 14 9.35 18.29 28.66
C ILE A 14 8.25 18.97 27.83
N LEU A 15 8.61 19.50 26.65
CA LEU A 15 7.66 19.91 25.62
C LEU A 15 7.13 18.67 24.92
N ASN A 16 6.18 18.00 25.57
CA ASN A 16 5.40 16.90 25.01
C ASN A 16 4.58 17.42 23.82
N PHE A 17 5.24 17.71 22.70
CA PHE A 17 4.59 18.00 21.43
C PHE A 17 3.73 16.80 21.10
N GLU A 18 2.41 16.96 21.24
CA GLU A 18 1.46 16.01 20.66
C GLU A 18 1.88 15.81 19.20
N ARG A 19 1.93 14.55 18.76
CA ARG A 19 2.20 14.25 17.35
C ARG A 19 1.17 15.03 16.55
N ASP A 20 1.65 15.84 15.61
CA ASP A 20 0.79 16.53 14.65
C ASP A 20 0.16 15.47 13.74
N THR A 21 -1.00 14.98 14.15
CA THR A 21 -1.81 13.98 13.43
C THR A 21 -2.75 14.64 12.42
N THR A 22 -2.62 15.96 12.21
CA THR A 22 -3.48 16.72 11.29
C THR A 22 -3.38 16.15 9.88
N ILE A 23 -2.16 15.88 9.40
CA ILE A 23 -1.94 15.30 8.06
C ILE A 23 -2.51 13.87 7.97
N ASP A 24 -2.26 13.02 8.97
CA ASP A 24 -2.77 11.64 8.96
C ASP A 24 -4.31 11.60 8.90
N ARG A 25 -4.95 12.51 9.64
CA ARG A 25 -6.40 12.68 9.62
C ARG A 25 -6.91 13.23 8.29
N GLU A 26 -6.26 14.25 7.74
CA GLU A 26 -6.59 14.78 6.41
C GLU A 26 -6.45 13.70 5.32
N VAL A 27 -5.40 12.87 5.39
CA VAL A 27 -5.19 11.75 4.48
C VAL A 27 -6.29 10.70 4.64
N ALA A 28 -6.65 10.32 5.87
CA ALA A 28 -7.74 9.38 6.13
C ALA A 28 -9.08 9.90 5.58
N GLU A 29 -9.45 11.14 5.93
CA GLU A 29 -10.67 11.80 5.45
C GLU A 29 -10.71 11.87 3.91
N ALA A 30 -9.60 12.28 3.28
CA ALA A 30 -9.49 12.34 1.83
C ALA A 30 -9.61 10.95 1.18
N ARG A 31 -8.99 9.91 1.76
CA ARG A 31 -9.10 8.53 1.25
C ARG A 31 -10.54 8.04 1.31
N VAL A 32 -11.25 8.28 2.40
CA VAL A 32 -12.69 7.93 2.48
C VAL A 32 -13.47 8.60 1.35
N ALA A 33 -13.26 9.90 1.15
CA ALA A 33 -13.98 10.67 0.13
C ALA A 33 -13.72 10.17 -1.30
N VAL A 34 -12.46 9.93 -1.68
CA VAL A 34 -12.13 9.47 -3.05
C VAL A 34 -12.60 8.03 -3.31
N MET A 35 -12.55 7.15 -2.29
CA MET A 35 -13.09 5.79 -2.42
C MET A 35 -14.62 5.82 -2.54
N GLN A 36 -15.29 6.70 -1.81
CA GLN A 36 -16.74 6.89 -1.95
C GLN A 36 -17.10 7.35 -3.36
N ALA A 37 -16.37 8.31 -3.92
CA ALA A 37 -16.60 8.78 -5.30
C ALA A 37 -16.44 7.64 -6.33
N ALA A 38 -15.48 6.74 -6.14
CA ALA A 38 -15.33 5.56 -6.99
C ALA A 38 -16.55 4.61 -6.87
N LEU A 39 -17.04 4.38 -5.66
CA LEU A 39 -18.20 3.53 -5.40
C LEU A 39 -19.48 4.10 -6.00
N ASP A 40 -19.69 5.41 -5.93
CA ASP A 40 -20.85 6.07 -6.51
C ASP A 40 -20.95 5.84 -8.02
N VAL A 41 -19.83 5.93 -8.74
CA VAL A 41 -19.78 5.62 -10.19
C VAL A 41 -20.09 4.14 -10.46
N LEU A 42 -19.61 3.24 -9.61
CA LEU A 42 -19.78 1.80 -9.79
C LEU A 42 -21.17 1.28 -9.38
N ASN A 43 -21.93 2.01 -8.56
CA ASN A 43 -23.31 1.66 -8.19
C ASN A 43 -24.24 1.56 -9.41
N HIS A 44 -23.94 2.29 -10.47
CA HIS A 44 -24.68 2.24 -11.73
C HIS A 44 -24.25 1.08 -12.66
N LYS A 45 -23.33 0.22 -12.22
CA LYS A 45 -22.80 -0.91 -13.02
C LYS A 45 -23.18 -2.25 -12.38
N THR A 46 -23.87 -3.08 -13.17
CA THR A 46 -24.50 -4.33 -12.72
C THR A 46 -23.74 -5.61 -13.10
N SER A 47 -22.60 -5.49 -13.79
CA SER A 47 -21.80 -6.66 -14.15
C SER A 47 -21.16 -7.30 -12.93
N ALA A 48 -20.86 -8.61 -13.02
CA ALA A 48 -20.12 -9.32 -11.98
C ALA A 48 -18.74 -8.69 -11.72
N ALA A 49 -18.07 -8.22 -12.78
CA ALA A 49 -16.81 -7.48 -12.65
C ALA A 49 -16.98 -6.19 -11.84
N ALA A 50 -18.06 -5.43 -12.06
CA ALA A 50 -18.34 -4.23 -11.27
C ALA A 50 -18.62 -4.55 -9.79
N ALA A 51 -19.25 -5.69 -9.51
CA ALA A 51 -19.47 -6.13 -8.13
C ALA A 51 -18.14 -6.40 -7.40
N VAL A 52 -17.20 -7.12 -8.03
CA VAL A 52 -15.87 -7.38 -7.46
C VAL A 52 -15.10 -6.08 -7.23
N VAL A 53 -15.14 -5.15 -8.19
CA VAL A 53 -14.44 -3.86 -8.05
C VAL A 53 -15.05 -3.01 -6.93
N ARG A 54 -16.38 -3.02 -6.75
CA ARG A 54 -17.04 -2.37 -5.60
C ARG A 54 -16.58 -2.95 -4.28
N GLU A 55 -16.55 -4.26 -4.17
CA GLU A 55 -16.15 -4.96 -2.94
C GLU A 55 -14.72 -4.56 -2.50
N GLN A 56 -13.81 -4.41 -3.46
CA GLN A 56 -12.44 -3.96 -3.20
C GLN A 56 -12.37 -2.49 -2.74
N TYR A 57 -13.10 -1.60 -3.40
CA TYR A 57 -13.18 -0.19 -2.98
C TYR A 57 -13.85 -0.03 -1.61
N GLU A 58 -14.86 -0.83 -1.30
CA GLU A 58 -15.48 -0.88 0.03
C GLU A 58 -14.51 -1.36 1.10
N ALA A 59 -13.68 -2.36 0.81
CA ALA A 59 -12.61 -2.79 1.71
C ALA A 59 -11.57 -1.68 1.93
N GLN A 60 -11.15 -0.99 0.88
CA GLN A 60 -10.21 0.13 0.98
C GLN A 60 -10.79 1.32 1.77
N ARG A 61 -12.08 1.63 1.58
CA ARG A 61 -12.78 2.67 2.33
C ARG A 61 -12.87 2.32 3.81
N ARG A 62 -13.22 1.07 4.15
CA ARG A 62 -13.24 0.59 5.55
C ARG A 62 -11.89 0.70 6.24
N ILE A 63 -10.79 0.39 5.53
CA ILE A 63 -9.44 0.64 6.08
C ILE A 63 -9.21 2.13 6.29
N ALA A 64 -9.59 3.00 5.35
CA ALA A 64 -9.41 4.45 5.51
C ALA A 64 -10.20 5.05 6.69
N GLU A 65 -11.27 4.39 7.13
CA GLU A 65 -12.06 4.75 8.31
C GLU A 65 -11.43 4.26 9.63
N ASP A 66 -10.38 3.41 9.58
CA ASP A 66 -9.70 2.88 10.77
C ASP A 66 -8.84 3.97 11.45
N PRO A 67 -9.15 4.35 12.71
CA PRO A 67 -8.39 5.38 13.42
C PRO A 67 -6.99 4.93 13.85
N GLU A 68 -6.69 3.62 13.84
CA GLU A 68 -5.37 3.09 14.20
C GLU A 68 -4.43 3.03 12.99
N ASP A 69 -4.94 2.65 11.81
CA ASP A 69 -4.15 2.54 10.58
C ASP A 69 -4.99 2.73 9.31
N ALA A 70 -5.26 3.99 8.96
CA ALA A 70 -6.02 4.38 7.77
C ALA A 70 -5.38 4.00 6.41
N GLN A 71 -4.18 3.42 6.44
CA GLN A 71 -3.39 3.03 5.27
C GLN A 71 -2.99 1.54 5.27
N ALA A 72 -3.57 0.73 6.16
CA ALA A 72 -3.29 -0.70 6.22
C ALA A 72 -3.60 -1.44 4.89
N ALA A 73 -2.97 -2.61 4.70
CA ALA A 73 -3.31 -3.49 3.58
C ALA A 73 -4.68 -4.14 3.81
N THR A 74 -5.53 -4.14 2.78
CA THR A 74 -6.76 -4.94 2.78
C THR A 74 -6.45 -6.44 2.64
N GLU A 75 -7.46 -7.30 2.82
CA GLU A 75 -7.32 -8.73 2.51
C GLU A 75 -7.00 -8.99 1.03
N TYR A 76 -7.59 -8.24 0.11
CA TYR A 76 -7.30 -8.33 -1.32
C TYR A 76 -5.84 -8.02 -1.63
N ASP A 77 -5.29 -7.00 -0.99
CA ASP A 77 -3.89 -6.60 -1.15
C ASP A 77 -2.96 -7.74 -0.67
N ARG A 78 -3.24 -8.32 0.49
CA ARG A 78 -2.49 -9.47 1.03
C ARG A 78 -2.56 -10.69 0.11
N LEU A 79 -3.75 -11.00 -0.43
CA LEU A 79 -3.94 -12.12 -1.36
C LEU A 79 -3.21 -11.88 -2.69
N ARG A 80 -3.22 -10.64 -3.21
CA ARG A 80 -2.46 -10.26 -4.39
C ARG A 80 -0.96 -10.44 -4.18
N LEU A 81 -0.42 -9.90 -3.09
CA LEU A 81 1.00 -10.06 -2.75
C LEU A 81 1.39 -11.54 -2.60
N TYR A 82 0.53 -12.35 -1.99
CA TYR A 82 0.73 -13.79 -1.90
C TYR A 82 0.78 -14.46 -3.27
N ALA A 83 -0.13 -14.10 -4.18
CA ALA A 83 -0.14 -14.64 -5.54
C ALA A 83 1.07 -14.18 -6.37
N ILE A 84 1.46 -12.91 -6.25
CA ILE A 84 2.63 -12.30 -6.92
C ILE A 84 3.91 -13.04 -6.56
N LYS A 85 4.09 -13.40 -5.28
CA LYS A 85 5.24 -14.22 -4.86
C LYS A 85 5.33 -15.52 -5.67
N ARG A 86 4.19 -16.18 -5.91
CA ARG A 86 4.14 -17.42 -6.71
C ARG A 86 4.34 -17.16 -8.20
N GLN A 87 3.92 -16.01 -8.72
CA GLN A 87 4.20 -15.60 -10.10
C GLN A 87 5.71 -15.42 -10.32
N ARG A 88 6.42 -14.77 -9.39
CA ARG A 88 7.89 -14.63 -9.44
C ARG A 88 8.60 -15.98 -9.44
N ASP A 89 8.20 -16.89 -8.55
CA ASP A 89 8.76 -18.25 -8.50
C ASP A 89 8.62 -18.96 -9.85
N ALA A 90 7.45 -18.84 -10.49
CA ALA A 90 7.17 -19.44 -11.78
C ALA A 90 7.95 -18.78 -12.93
N LEU A 91 8.06 -17.45 -12.93
CA LEU A 91 8.82 -16.70 -13.93
C LEU A 91 10.31 -17.09 -13.92
N GLU A 92 10.87 -17.19 -12.72
CA GLU A 92 12.26 -17.62 -12.54
C GLU A 92 12.47 -19.07 -13.01
N GLU A 93 11.54 -19.98 -12.74
CA GLU A 93 11.59 -21.36 -13.25
C GLU A 93 11.63 -21.40 -14.79
N LEU A 94 10.80 -20.59 -15.45
CA LEU A 94 10.76 -20.47 -16.91
C LEU A 94 12.07 -19.95 -17.50
N ARG A 95 12.76 -19.05 -16.79
CA ARG A 95 14.10 -18.57 -17.18
C ARG A 95 15.14 -19.68 -16.98
N ARG A 96 15.16 -20.30 -15.80
CA ARG A 96 16.14 -21.34 -15.43
C ARG A 96 16.11 -22.55 -16.35
N ASN A 97 14.93 -22.97 -16.80
CA ASN A 97 14.79 -24.12 -17.70
C ASN A 97 14.93 -23.74 -19.19
N GLY A 98 15.17 -22.46 -19.51
CA GLY A 98 15.37 -21.98 -20.88
C GLY A 98 14.09 -21.87 -21.71
N THR A 99 12.90 -21.95 -21.10
CA THR A 99 11.62 -21.75 -21.81
C THR A 99 11.49 -20.31 -22.31
N ILE A 100 12.00 -19.34 -21.54
CA ILE A 100 12.05 -17.93 -21.94
C ILE A 100 13.49 -17.39 -21.92
N GLY A 101 13.75 -16.45 -22.81
CA GLY A 101 15.01 -15.70 -22.85
C GLY A 101 14.99 -14.47 -21.93
N ASP A 102 16.14 -13.82 -21.84
CA ASP A 102 16.41 -12.68 -20.94
C ASP A 102 15.46 -11.49 -21.14
N GLU A 103 15.27 -11.05 -22.38
CA GLU A 103 14.38 -9.95 -22.73
C GLU A 103 12.91 -10.23 -22.36
N ALA A 104 12.47 -11.48 -22.56
CA ALA A 104 11.11 -11.88 -22.19
C ALA A 104 10.94 -11.94 -20.68
N TYR A 105 11.97 -12.41 -19.97
CA TYR A 105 12.00 -12.39 -18.51
C TYR A 105 11.88 -10.96 -17.97
N HIS A 106 12.70 -10.03 -18.44
CA HIS A 106 12.70 -8.65 -17.94
C HIS A 106 11.38 -7.93 -18.17
N ARG A 107 10.76 -8.12 -19.35
CA ARG A 107 9.42 -7.55 -19.61
C ARG A 107 8.37 -8.08 -18.63
N LEU A 108 8.36 -9.39 -18.36
CA LEU A 108 7.42 -10.00 -17.42
C LEU A 108 7.74 -9.64 -15.96
N GLU A 109 9.01 -9.48 -15.62
CA GLU A 109 9.47 -9.01 -14.31
C GLU A 109 8.93 -7.60 -14.03
N GLU A 110 9.07 -6.66 -14.97
CA GLU A 110 8.52 -5.30 -14.86
C GLU A 110 6.99 -5.32 -14.65
N GLU A 111 6.25 -6.15 -15.40
CA GLU A 111 4.80 -6.27 -15.24
C GLU A 111 4.39 -6.75 -13.84
N ILE A 112 5.16 -7.70 -13.27
CA ILE A 112 4.94 -8.20 -11.91
C ILE A 112 5.31 -7.14 -10.88
N ASP A 113 6.39 -6.38 -11.09
CA ASP A 113 6.81 -5.28 -10.21
C ASP A 113 5.72 -4.21 -10.10
N TRP A 114 5.10 -3.81 -11.22
CA TRP A 114 3.98 -2.86 -11.22
C TRP A 114 2.77 -3.42 -10.44
N SER A 115 2.50 -4.71 -10.58
CA SER A 115 1.41 -5.38 -9.86
C SER A 115 1.67 -5.43 -8.36
N GLU A 116 2.93 -5.64 -7.94
CA GLU A 116 3.34 -5.64 -6.53
C GLU A 116 3.23 -4.25 -5.92
N LEU A 117 3.66 -3.23 -6.65
CA LEU A 117 3.52 -1.84 -6.23
C LEU A 117 2.06 -1.45 -6.05
N ALA A 118 1.18 -1.87 -6.97
CA ALA A 118 -0.26 -1.61 -6.90
C ALA A 118 -0.95 -2.32 -5.73
N ALA A 119 -0.44 -3.49 -5.31
CA ALA A 119 -0.96 -4.26 -4.19
C ALA A 119 -0.35 -3.85 -2.83
N SER A 120 0.71 -3.04 -2.83
CA SER A 120 1.38 -2.62 -1.60
C SER A 120 0.61 -1.48 -0.92
N PRO A 121 0.41 -1.52 0.42
CA PRO A 121 -0.25 -0.43 1.12
C PRO A 121 0.50 0.90 0.98
N ALA A 122 -0.26 2.00 0.86
CA ALA A 122 0.29 3.34 0.71
C ALA A 122 1.12 3.73 1.95
N GLY A 123 2.29 4.33 1.76
CA GLY A 123 3.16 4.80 2.84
C GLY A 123 4.09 3.76 3.47
N ARG A 124 3.96 2.47 3.10
CA ARG A 124 4.86 1.40 3.53
C ARG A 124 5.37 0.58 2.34
N PHE A 125 6.05 1.24 1.40
CA PHE A 125 6.83 0.48 0.42
C PHE A 125 8.07 -0.06 1.14
N GLN A 126 8.04 -1.35 1.48
CA GLN A 126 9.23 -2.11 1.84
C GLN A 126 9.35 -3.23 0.80
N PRO A 127 10.25 -3.09 -0.19
CA PRO A 127 10.40 -4.12 -1.20
C PRO A 127 10.82 -5.44 -0.52
N LEU A 128 10.31 -6.57 -1.00
CA LEU A 128 10.64 -7.91 -0.46
C LEU A 128 12.09 -8.34 -0.70
N THR A 129 12.97 -7.42 -1.10
CA THR A 129 14.40 -7.63 -1.27
C THR A 129 15.16 -7.20 0.00
N THR A 130 15.22 -8.12 0.99
CA THR A 130 16.37 -8.25 1.90
C THR A 130 16.62 -9.71 2.19
#